data_AF-A0AA36I7Q7-F1
#
_entry.id   AF-A0AA36I7Q7-F1
#
_cell.length_a   1.000
_cell.length_b   1.000
_cell.length_c   1.000
_cell.angle_alpha   90.00
_cell.angle_beta   90.00
_cell.angle_gamma   90.00
#
_symmetry.space_group_name_H-M   'P 1'
#
loop_
_entity.id
_entity.type
_entity.pdbx_description
1 polymer ?
#
loop_
_entity_poly.entity_id
_entity_poly.type
_entity_poly.pdbx_seq_one_letter_code
_entity_poly.pdbx_strand_id
1 'polypeptide(L)'
;MSARGSSPSDGESGDEQVAVKIEQKWAVTSSGSRTWLPTTVEKAGAPFVKLAKFDRGFVKFCLNKTMSSTSKKGDGHRNANVPHFDAMLGLRKEASVLAASAALEMEDSLPEDSKAVRRKKRKVREEDAHLVSPIVTIQTPQLEWKGVTHESRGMRVLWGLTSKNLWIELTVENMSFMKNLVASGQKQLKPRKRASPKKKLRNAESGALPEAPAIHAAD
;
A
#
# COMPACT_ATOMS: atom_id res chain seq x y z
N MET A 1 32.35 -18.15 -70.49
CA MET A 1 31.35 -19.15 -70.93
C MET A 1 30.69 -19.71 -69.68
N SER A 2 29.35 -19.60 -69.61
CA SER A 2 28.32 -20.37 -68.86
C SER A 2 28.68 -21.05 -67.52
N ALA A 3 27.88 -21.06 -66.46
CA ALA A 3 26.43 -20.89 -66.30
C ALA A 3 26.11 -20.39 -64.87
N ARG A 4 25.28 -19.35 -64.71
CA ARG A 4 23.91 -19.42 -64.16
C ARG A 4 23.61 -20.62 -63.24
N GLY A 5 23.50 -20.33 -61.95
CA GLY A 5 22.72 -21.09 -60.97
C GLY A 5 21.83 -20.12 -60.19
N SER A 6 20.66 -19.81 -60.73
CA SER A 6 19.54 -19.22 -59.99
C SER A 6 18.71 -20.35 -59.40
N SER A 7 18.39 -20.27 -58.12
CA SER A 7 17.43 -21.15 -57.43
C SER A 7 16.89 -20.41 -56.20
N PRO A 8 15.68 -20.77 -55.75
CA PRO A 8 14.59 -19.82 -55.76
C PRO A 8 14.26 -19.23 -54.40
N SER A 9 13.52 -18.13 -54.50
CA SER A 9 12.72 -17.48 -53.47
C SER A 9 11.85 -18.45 -52.67
N ASP A 10 12.26 -18.77 -51.44
CA ASP A 10 11.33 -19.17 -50.39
C ASP A 10 10.82 -17.89 -49.71
N GLY A 11 9.65 -17.48 -50.17
CA GLY A 11 8.83 -16.49 -49.46
C GLY A 11 8.31 -17.13 -48.18
N GLU A 12 9.06 -16.96 -47.09
CA GLU A 12 8.48 -17.07 -45.75
C GLU A 12 7.55 -15.87 -45.57
N SER A 13 6.29 -16.06 -45.97
CA SER A 13 5.15 -15.32 -45.46
C SER A 13 5.12 -15.55 -43.95
N GLY A 14 5.84 -14.72 -43.22
CA GLY A 14 5.67 -14.56 -41.79
C GLY A 14 4.26 -14.04 -41.55
N ASP A 15 3.31 -14.96 -41.41
CA ASP A 15 2.04 -14.70 -40.77
C ASP A 15 2.35 -14.18 -39.36
N GLU A 16 2.48 -12.86 -39.24
CA GLU A 16 2.45 -12.14 -37.99
C GLU A 16 1.09 -12.46 -37.36
N GLN A 17 1.05 -13.53 -36.55
CA GLN A 17 -0.11 -13.87 -35.75
C GLN A 17 -0.45 -12.65 -34.92
N VAL A 18 -1.51 -11.94 -35.33
CA VAL A 18 -2.08 -10.85 -34.56
C VAL A 18 -2.57 -11.46 -33.25
N ALA A 19 -1.73 -11.35 -32.21
CA ALA A 19 -2.04 -11.88 -30.89
C ALA A 19 -3.18 -11.04 -30.28
N VAL A 20 -4.41 -11.43 -30.55
CA VAL A 20 -5.60 -10.80 -29.98
C VAL A 20 -5.69 -11.19 -28.50
N LYS A 21 -5.60 -10.19 -27.61
CA LYS A 21 -5.77 -10.37 -26.16
C LYS A 21 -7.07 -9.74 -25.69
N ILE A 22 -7.98 -10.56 -25.17
CA ILE A 22 -9.24 -10.12 -24.55
C ILE A 22 -9.05 -10.12 -23.03
N GLU A 23 -9.35 -9.01 -22.37
CA GLU A 23 -9.26 -8.86 -20.91
C GLU A 23 -10.55 -8.25 -20.35
N GLN A 24 -11.10 -8.86 -19.29
CA GLN A 24 -12.19 -8.27 -18.49
C GLN A 24 -11.60 -7.46 -17.33
N LYS A 25 -12.05 -6.21 -17.16
CA LYS A 25 -11.61 -5.32 -16.08
C LYS A 25 -12.78 -4.61 -15.44
N TRP A 26 -12.70 -4.44 -14.14
CA TRP A 26 -13.60 -3.56 -13.41
C TRP A 26 -13.25 -2.10 -13.68
N ALA A 27 -14.29 -1.27 -13.84
CA ALA A 27 -14.17 0.16 -14.05
C ALA A 27 -14.94 0.89 -12.95
N VAL A 28 -14.25 1.78 -12.25
CA VAL A 28 -14.86 2.62 -11.22
C VAL A 28 -14.99 4.04 -11.77
N THR A 29 -16.22 4.50 -11.90
CA THR A 29 -16.55 5.84 -12.37
C THR A 29 -17.15 6.67 -11.24
N SER A 30 -16.93 7.98 -11.30
CA SER A 30 -17.57 8.92 -10.40
C SER A 30 -17.88 10.19 -11.19
N SER A 31 -19.00 10.84 -10.89
CA SER A 31 -19.38 12.08 -11.57
C SER A 31 -18.24 13.10 -11.52
N GLY A 32 -17.80 13.55 -12.69
CA GLY A 32 -16.71 14.53 -12.83
C GLY A 32 -15.29 13.97 -12.69
N SER A 33 -15.08 12.66 -12.62
CA SER A 33 -13.74 12.04 -12.61
C SER A 33 -13.53 11.07 -13.76
N ARG A 34 -12.27 10.92 -14.18
CA ARG A 34 -11.90 9.95 -15.22
C ARG A 34 -12.07 8.54 -14.64
N THR A 35 -12.56 7.62 -15.46
CA THR A 35 -12.65 6.19 -15.15
C THR A 35 -11.32 5.68 -14.58
N TRP A 36 -11.40 5.08 -13.40
CA TRP A 36 -10.29 4.38 -12.77
C TRP A 36 -10.46 2.88 -12.99
N LEU A 37 -9.39 2.23 -13.46
CA LEU A 37 -9.32 0.78 -13.65
C LEU A 37 -8.46 0.19 -12.52
N PRO A 38 -9.06 -0.20 -11.39
CA PRO A 38 -8.27 -0.66 -10.26
C PRO A 38 -7.72 -2.08 -10.50
N THR A 39 -6.67 -2.42 -9.75
CA THR A 39 -6.26 -3.83 -9.63
C THR A 39 -7.28 -4.58 -8.78
N THR A 40 -7.82 -5.66 -9.34
CA THR A 40 -8.80 -6.52 -8.66
C THR A 40 -8.31 -7.95 -8.53
N VAL A 41 -8.80 -8.65 -7.51
CA VAL A 41 -8.63 -10.08 -7.33
C VAL A 41 -9.95 -10.68 -6.89
N GLU A 42 -10.27 -11.87 -7.36
CA GLU A 42 -11.45 -12.59 -6.90
C GLU A 42 -11.09 -13.52 -5.74
N LYS A 43 -11.87 -13.45 -4.66
CA LYS A 43 -11.73 -14.34 -3.49
C LYS A 43 -13.10 -14.70 -2.95
N ALA A 44 -13.34 -16.00 -2.77
CA ALA A 44 -14.62 -16.55 -2.32
C ALA A 44 -15.84 -15.98 -3.10
N GLY A 45 -15.74 -15.95 -4.43
CA GLY A 45 -16.81 -15.51 -5.33
C GLY A 45 -17.12 -14.00 -5.32
N ALA A 46 -16.29 -13.18 -4.66
CA ALA A 46 -16.46 -11.73 -4.62
C ALA A 46 -15.22 -11.00 -5.17
N PRO A 47 -15.39 -9.91 -5.93
CA PRO A 47 -14.28 -9.08 -6.39
C PRO A 47 -13.76 -8.20 -5.25
N PHE A 48 -12.45 -8.20 -5.05
CA PHE A 48 -11.74 -7.32 -4.13
C PHE A 48 -10.88 -6.34 -4.91
N VAL A 49 -10.84 -5.10 -4.44
CA VAL A 49 -10.12 -4.00 -5.08
C VAL A 49 -8.94 -3.55 -4.23
N LYS A 50 -7.78 -3.37 -4.86
CA LYS A 50 -6.57 -2.89 -4.20
C LYS A 50 -6.60 -1.37 -4.04
N LEU A 51 -6.58 -0.91 -2.79
CA LEU A 51 -6.43 0.50 -2.44
C LEU A 51 -5.03 0.75 -1.91
N ALA A 52 -4.26 1.59 -2.60
CA ALA A 52 -2.94 2.00 -2.17
C ALA A 52 -2.87 3.51 -1.99
N LYS A 53 -2.17 3.96 -0.94
CA LYS A 53 -2.06 5.37 -0.55
C LYS A 53 -1.54 6.30 -1.65
N PHE A 54 -0.72 5.76 -2.55
CA PHE A 54 -0.05 6.47 -3.64
C PHE A 54 -0.53 6.02 -5.03
N ASP A 55 -1.67 5.33 -5.09
CA ASP A 55 -2.31 5.02 -6.38
C ASP A 55 -2.94 6.28 -6.97
N ARG A 56 -2.46 6.70 -8.15
CA ARG A 56 -2.91 7.93 -8.80
C ARG A 56 -4.40 7.89 -9.17
N GLY A 57 -4.89 6.71 -9.58
CA GLY A 57 -6.27 6.51 -9.98
C GLY A 57 -7.21 6.56 -8.79
N PHE A 58 -6.86 5.87 -7.70
CA PHE A 58 -7.58 5.91 -6.43
C PHE A 58 -7.61 7.32 -5.83
N VAL A 59 -6.46 8.01 -5.78
CA VAL A 59 -6.40 9.39 -5.28
C VAL A 59 -7.27 10.32 -6.13
N LYS A 60 -7.22 10.18 -7.45
CA LYS A 60 -8.08 10.96 -8.37
C LYS A 60 -9.56 10.64 -8.18
N PHE A 61 -9.91 9.38 -7.97
CA PHE A 61 -11.27 8.93 -7.66
C PHE A 61 -11.77 9.56 -6.35
N CYS A 62 -10.97 9.53 -5.28
CA CYS A 62 -11.37 10.06 -3.98
C CYS A 62 -11.47 11.59 -3.96
N LEU A 63 -10.49 12.28 -4.56
CA LEU A 63 -10.31 13.72 -4.39
C LEU A 63 -10.78 14.55 -5.60
N ASN A 64 -11.19 13.90 -6.70
CA ASN A 64 -11.43 14.53 -8.00
C ASN A 64 -10.23 15.38 -8.50
N LYS A 65 -9.04 15.13 -7.97
CA LYS A 65 -7.80 15.86 -8.28
C LYS A 65 -6.66 14.86 -8.44
N THR A 66 -5.78 15.10 -9.40
CA THR A 66 -4.58 14.27 -9.58
C THR A 66 -3.63 14.41 -8.38
N MET A 67 -2.94 13.31 -8.07
CA MET A 67 -1.87 13.30 -7.08
C MET A 67 -0.79 14.31 -7.48
N SER A 68 -0.46 15.24 -6.58
CA SER A 68 0.64 16.17 -6.84
C SER A 68 1.96 15.46 -6.61
N SER A 69 2.80 15.39 -7.64
CA SER A 69 4.18 14.87 -7.54
C SER A 69 5.16 15.91 -7.02
N THR A 70 4.76 17.19 -6.98
CA THR A 70 5.68 18.30 -6.76
C THR A 70 5.41 18.94 -5.40
N SER A 71 6.43 19.05 -4.57
CA SER A 71 6.40 19.84 -3.33
C SER A 71 6.44 21.35 -3.60
N LYS A 72 5.78 21.82 -4.67
CA LYS A 72 5.71 23.25 -4.97
C LYS A 72 4.89 23.92 -3.88
N LYS A 73 5.48 24.97 -3.30
CA LYS A 73 4.95 25.71 -2.16
C LYS A 73 3.53 26.19 -2.49
N GLY A 74 2.52 25.65 -1.81
CA GLY A 74 1.10 26.01 -1.99
C GLY A 74 0.22 24.88 -2.52
N ASP A 75 0.77 23.91 -3.25
CA ASP A 75 0.01 22.77 -3.72
C ASP A 75 0.10 21.65 -2.67
N GLY A 76 -0.88 21.59 -1.78
CA GLY A 76 -0.92 20.63 -0.67
C GLY A 76 -0.65 19.19 -1.14
N HIS A 77 -0.09 18.36 -0.26
CA HIS A 77 0.16 16.95 -0.57
C HIS A 77 -1.18 16.20 -0.78
N ARG A 78 -1.60 16.02 -2.03
CA ARG A 78 -2.82 15.30 -2.40
C ARG A 78 -2.52 13.82 -2.57
N ASN A 79 -2.73 13.02 -1.54
CA ASN A 79 -2.60 11.56 -1.58
C ASN A 79 -3.54 10.91 -0.56
N ALA A 80 -3.66 9.58 -0.57
CA ALA A 80 -4.49 8.85 0.39
C ALA A 80 -3.73 8.45 1.67
N ASN A 81 -2.53 9.00 1.91
CA ASN A 81 -1.78 8.81 3.14
C ASN A 81 -2.32 9.70 4.27
N VAL A 82 -3.57 9.48 4.64
CA VAL A 82 -4.27 10.20 5.71
C VAL A 82 -4.47 9.31 6.94
N PRO A 83 -4.56 9.87 8.16
CA PRO A 83 -4.73 9.07 9.39
C PRO A 83 -5.92 8.11 9.35
N HIS A 84 -7.02 8.50 8.71
CA HIS A 84 -8.18 7.62 8.54
C HIS A 84 -7.88 6.37 7.71
N PHE A 85 -7.04 6.47 6.68
CA PHE A 85 -6.64 5.30 5.88
C PHE A 85 -5.73 4.38 6.70
N ASP A 86 -4.86 4.94 7.54
CA ASP A 86 -4.05 4.18 8.50
C ASP A 86 -4.90 3.46 9.54
N ALA A 87 -5.96 4.11 10.03
CA ALA A 87 -6.92 3.47 10.94
C ALA A 87 -7.58 2.25 10.29
N MET A 88 -7.94 2.32 9.00
CA MET A 88 -8.49 1.16 8.26
C MET A 88 -7.49 0.00 8.14
N LEU A 89 -6.20 0.30 7.92
CA LEU A 89 -5.15 -0.73 7.95
C LEU A 89 -4.99 -1.35 9.34
N GLY A 90 -5.13 -0.55 10.39
CA GLY A 90 -5.16 -0.99 11.79
C GLY A 90 -6.32 -1.95 12.06
N LEU A 91 -7.55 -1.56 11.70
CA LEU A 91 -8.75 -2.39 11.84
C LEU A 91 -8.61 -3.73 11.11
N ARG A 92 -8.07 -3.73 9.88
CA ARG A 92 -7.80 -4.98 9.15
C ARG A 92 -6.82 -5.86 9.92
N LYS A 93 -5.73 -5.29 10.41
CA LYS A 93 -4.72 -6.04 11.17
C LYS A 93 -5.32 -6.63 12.44
N GLU A 94 -6.12 -5.87 13.18
CA GLU A 94 -6.81 -6.34 14.39
C GLU A 94 -7.76 -7.51 14.09
N ALA A 95 -8.61 -7.37 13.07
CA ALA A 95 -9.50 -8.45 12.64
C ALA A 95 -8.72 -9.69 12.15
N SER A 96 -7.61 -9.48 11.46
CA SER A 96 -6.72 -10.54 10.96
C SER A 96 -6.05 -11.31 12.11
N VAL A 97 -5.57 -10.59 13.14
CA VAL A 97 -4.98 -11.19 14.35
C VAL A 97 -6.03 -11.97 15.11
N LEU A 98 -7.24 -11.40 15.30
CA LEU A 98 -8.33 -12.06 16.01
C LEU A 98 -8.72 -13.38 15.33
N ALA A 99 -8.89 -13.36 14.00
CA ALA A 99 -9.22 -14.55 13.22
C ALA A 99 -8.14 -15.65 13.37
N ALA A 100 -6.86 -15.27 13.29
CA ALA A 100 -5.76 -16.23 13.41
C ALA A 100 -5.57 -16.75 14.83
N SER A 101 -5.74 -15.91 15.85
CA SER A 101 -5.68 -16.37 17.24
C SER A 101 -6.80 -17.36 17.56
N ALA A 102 -8.00 -17.13 17.04
CA ALA A 102 -9.12 -18.05 17.24
C ALA A 102 -8.86 -19.42 16.58
N ALA A 103 -8.30 -19.43 15.36
CA ALA A 103 -7.95 -20.66 14.67
C ALA A 103 -6.86 -21.46 15.42
N LEU A 104 -5.83 -20.78 15.94
CA LEU A 104 -4.77 -21.41 16.74
C LEU A 104 -5.28 -21.99 18.05
N GLU A 105 -6.20 -21.31 18.72
CA GLU A 105 -6.81 -21.81 19.96
C GLU A 105 -7.67 -23.06 19.71
N MET A 106 -8.32 -23.18 18.54
CA MET A 106 -9.07 -24.37 18.16
C MET A 106 -8.15 -25.56 17.87
N GLU A 107 -7.03 -25.33 17.16
CA GLU A 107 -6.04 -26.39 16.86
C GLU A 107 -5.40 -26.95 18.14
N ASP A 108 -5.10 -26.08 19.11
CA ASP A 108 -4.55 -26.45 20.43
C ASP A 108 -5.56 -27.17 21.34
N SER A 109 -6.86 -27.17 21.01
CA SER A 109 -7.94 -27.75 21.83
C SER A 109 -8.35 -29.17 21.45
N LEU A 110 -7.72 -29.75 20.41
CA LEU A 110 -7.88 -31.16 20.06
C LEU A 110 -7.24 -32.06 21.13
N PRO A 111 -7.86 -33.20 21.48
CA PRO A 111 -7.44 -34.00 22.64
C PRO A 111 -6.16 -34.78 22.31
N GLU A 112 -5.00 -34.19 22.63
CA GLU A 112 -3.81 -34.99 22.93
C GLU A 112 -3.79 -35.28 24.43
N ASP A 113 -3.83 -36.57 24.75
CA ASP A 113 -3.49 -37.15 26.06
C ASP A 113 -2.05 -36.78 26.44
N SER A 114 -1.78 -35.56 26.89
CA SER A 114 -0.52 -35.17 27.54
C SER A 114 -0.54 -33.76 28.10
N LYS A 115 -0.70 -33.69 29.43
CA LYS A 115 -0.22 -32.63 30.35
C LYS A 115 -0.48 -31.17 29.94
N ALA A 116 -1.41 -30.58 30.68
CA ALA A 116 -1.64 -29.14 30.83
C ALA A 116 -0.37 -28.34 31.17
N VAL A 117 0.45 -28.05 30.16
CA VAL A 117 1.38 -26.93 30.19
C VAL A 117 0.66 -25.79 29.50
N ARG A 118 0.33 -24.73 30.24
CA ARG A 118 -0.22 -23.48 29.69
C ARG A 118 0.75 -22.90 28.66
N ARG A 119 0.64 -23.35 27.40
CA ARG A 119 1.47 -22.85 26.31
C ARG A 119 1.13 -21.37 26.13
N LYS A 120 2.16 -20.53 26.21
CA LYS A 120 2.04 -19.08 26.04
C LYS A 120 1.49 -18.81 24.64
N LYS A 121 0.36 -18.09 24.53
CA LYS A 121 -0.28 -17.78 23.24
C LYS A 121 0.77 -17.28 22.24
N ARG A 122 0.97 -18.02 21.15
CA ARG A 122 1.92 -17.67 20.09
C ARG A 122 1.47 -16.36 19.43
N LYS A 123 2.43 -15.50 19.07
CA LYS A 123 2.14 -14.29 18.29
C LYS A 123 1.77 -14.69 16.86
N VAL A 124 0.66 -14.16 16.34
CA VAL A 124 0.22 -14.34 14.96
C VAL A 124 1.25 -13.80 13.97
N ARG A 125 1.50 -14.54 12.89
CA ARG A 125 2.44 -14.21 11.82
C ARG A 125 1.81 -14.36 10.44
N GLU A 126 2.53 -13.91 9.40
CA GLU A 126 2.03 -13.95 8.02
C GLU A 126 1.85 -15.39 7.51
N GLU A 127 2.67 -16.33 8.00
CA GLU A 127 2.53 -17.76 7.68
C GLU A 127 1.21 -18.36 8.14
N ASP A 128 0.54 -17.80 9.16
CA ASP A 128 -0.72 -18.32 9.71
C ASP A 128 -1.92 -18.07 8.79
N ALA A 129 -1.72 -17.44 7.63
CA ALA A 129 -2.75 -17.14 6.64
C ALA A 129 -3.54 -18.39 6.18
N HIS A 130 -2.91 -19.57 6.20
CA HIS A 130 -3.54 -20.82 5.78
C HIS A 130 -4.56 -21.35 6.80
N LEU A 131 -4.49 -20.90 8.05
CA LEU A 131 -5.37 -21.33 9.14
C LEU A 131 -6.69 -20.54 9.17
N VAL A 132 -6.78 -19.46 8.39
CA VAL A 132 -7.90 -18.51 8.45
C VAL A 132 -8.57 -18.36 7.10
N SER A 133 -9.82 -17.90 7.13
CA SER A 133 -10.47 -17.39 5.93
C SER A 133 -9.61 -16.28 5.31
N PRO A 134 -9.44 -16.26 3.97
CA PRO A 134 -8.73 -15.18 3.28
C PRO A 134 -9.46 -13.83 3.41
N ILE A 135 -10.69 -13.83 3.92
CA ILE A 135 -11.56 -12.67 4.07
C ILE A 135 -11.87 -12.50 5.56
N VAL A 136 -11.66 -11.29 6.06
CA VAL A 136 -12.06 -10.86 7.39
C VAL A 136 -13.02 -9.68 7.29
N THR A 137 -13.88 -9.52 8.29
CA THR A 137 -14.81 -8.38 8.36
C THR A 137 -14.25 -7.36 9.34
N ILE A 138 -14.16 -6.11 8.91
CA ILE A 138 -13.83 -4.98 9.78
C ILE A 138 -15.07 -4.12 10.01
N GLN A 139 -15.20 -3.57 11.21
CA GLN A 139 -16.24 -2.59 11.49
C GLN A 139 -15.76 -1.20 11.08
N THR A 140 -16.40 -0.60 10.09
CA THR A 140 -16.08 0.76 9.65
C THR A 140 -16.60 1.77 10.65
N PRO A 141 -15.85 2.84 10.98
CA PRO A 141 -16.36 3.91 11.82
C PRO A 141 -17.49 4.66 11.10
N GLN A 142 -18.40 5.24 11.87
CA GLN A 142 -19.35 6.22 11.34
C GLN A 142 -18.57 7.42 10.79
N LEU A 143 -18.95 7.89 9.59
CA LEU A 143 -18.29 8.99 8.91
C LEU A 143 -19.33 9.96 8.36
N GLU A 144 -19.26 11.21 8.81
CA GLU A 144 -20.02 12.31 8.24
C GLU A 144 -19.11 13.21 7.41
N TRP A 145 -19.46 13.42 6.14
CA TRP A 145 -18.70 14.30 5.26
C TRP A 145 -19.58 14.97 4.22
N LYS A 146 -19.57 16.32 4.20
CA LYS A 146 -20.34 17.15 3.24
C LYS A 146 -21.84 16.78 3.18
N GLY A 147 -22.46 16.57 4.35
CA GLY A 147 -23.88 16.22 4.44
C GLY A 147 -24.21 14.78 4.06
N VAL A 148 -23.21 13.94 3.79
CA VAL A 148 -23.38 12.49 3.59
C VAL A 148 -22.91 11.76 4.83
N THR A 149 -23.81 11.02 5.46
CA THR A 149 -23.53 10.16 6.61
C THR A 149 -23.37 8.72 6.15
N HIS A 150 -22.22 8.13 6.48
CA HIS A 150 -21.97 6.70 6.35
C HIS A 150 -22.07 6.09 7.74
N GLU A 151 -23.02 5.20 7.93
CA GLU A 151 -23.20 4.48 9.19
C GLU A 151 -22.07 3.45 9.41
N SER A 152 -21.90 3.07 10.67
CA SER A 152 -20.97 2.00 11.04
C SER A 152 -21.48 0.67 10.49
N ARG A 153 -20.64 -0.04 9.72
CA ARG A 153 -21.03 -1.34 9.13
C ARG A 153 -19.85 -2.30 9.02
N GLY A 154 -20.17 -3.58 8.83
CA GLY A 154 -19.19 -4.57 8.44
C GLY A 154 -18.73 -4.35 6.99
N MET A 155 -17.42 -4.30 6.77
CA MET A 155 -16.81 -4.29 5.45
C MET A 155 -15.90 -5.51 5.30
N ARG A 156 -16.11 -6.30 4.25
CA ARG A 156 -15.25 -7.43 3.91
C ARG A 156 -13.94 -6.95 3.32
N VAL A 157 -12.84 -7.42 3.89
CA VAL A 157 -11.48 -7.10 3.46
C VAL A 157 -10.65 -8.37 3.41
N LEU A 158 -9.62 -8.40 2.57
CA LEU A 158 -8.70 -9.53 2.59
C LEU A 158 -7.85 -9.48 3.85
N TRP A 159 -7.56 -10.66 4.41
CA TRP A 159 -6.65 -10.83 5.54
C TRP A 159 -5.27 -10.23 5.25
N GLY A 160 -4.63 -9.67 6.27
CA GLY A 160 -3.23 -9.24 6.16
C GLY A 160 -2.72 -8.42 7.35
N LEU A 161 -1.48 -8.68 7.75
CA LEU A 161 -0.90 -8.09 8.97
C LEU A 161 0.02 -6.91 8.65
N THR A 162 0.83 -7.01 7.59
CA THR A 162 1.91 -6.06 7.27
C THR A 162 1.69 -5.27 5.98
N SER A 163 0.82 -5.74 5.09
CA SER A 163 0.58 -5.10 3.79
C SER A 163 0.11 -3.66 3.93
N LYS A 164 0.74 -2.73 3.21
CA LYS A 164 0.33 -1.31 3.17
C LYS A 164 -0.86 -1.06 2.24
N ASN A 165 -1.26 -2.06 1.46
CA ASN A 165 -2.40 -1.98 0.56
C ASN A 165 -3.61 -2.56 1.26
N LEU A 166 -4.74 -1.87 1.17
CA LEU A 166 -6.01 -2.36 1.69
C LEU A 166 -6.77 -3.02 0.54
N TRP A 167 -7.14 -4.29 0.69
CA TRP A 167 -8.00 -4.98 -0.27
C TRP A 167 -9.40 -5.04 0.31
N ILE A 168 -10.34 -4.35 -0.32
CA ILE A 168 -11.74 -4.30 0.14
C ILE A 168 -12.65 -4.90 -0.91
N GLU A 169 -13.78 -5.44 -0.49
CA GLU A 169 -14.81 -5.92 -1.43
C GLU A 169 -15.30 -4.76 -2.30
N LEU A 170 -15.33 -4.99 -3.61
CA LEU A 170 -15.70 -4.00 -4.62
C LEU A 170 -17.22 -3.86 -4.67
N THR A 171 -17.76 -3.04 -3.78
CA THR A 171 -19.17 -2.60 -3.81
C THR A 171 -19.26 -1.09 -3.95
N VAL A 172 -20.41 -0.60 -4.43
CA VAL A 172 -20.66 0.84 -4.58
C VAL A 172 -20.55 1.54 -3.22
N GLU A 173 -21.10 0.94 -2.17
CA GLU A 173 -21.09 1.55 -0.85
C GLU A 173 -19.68 1.61 -0.27
N ASN A 174 -18.86 0.58 -0.46
CA ASN A 174 -17.47 0.54 0.02
C ASN A 174 -16.63 1.59 -0.70
N MET A 175 -16.80 1.72 -2.01
CA MET A 175 -16.12 2.75 -2.80
C MET A 175 -16.55 4.17 -2.41
N SER A 176 -17.84 4.38 -2.15
CA SER A 176 -18.35 5.67 -1.68
C SER A 176 -17.80 6.03 -0.28
N PHE A 177 -17.76 5.06 0.63
CA PHE A 177 -17.18 5.25 1.96
C PHE A 177 -15.71 5.64 1.87
N MET A 178 -14.90 4.88 1.12
CA MET A 178 -13.47 5.16 0.97
C MET A 178 -13.18 6.49 0.28
N LYS A 179 -14.01 6.90 -0.68
CA LYS A 179 -13.95 8.22 -1.31
C LYS A 179 -14.07 9.33 -0.26
N ASN A 180 -15.10 9.26 0.58
CA ASN A 180 -15.36 10.26 1.61
C ASN A 180 -14.33 10.22 2.74
N LEU A 181 -13.89 9.01 3.14
CA LEU A 181 -12.89 8.81 4.19
C LEU A 181 -11.54 9.45 3.83
N VAL A 182 -11.10 9.28 2.58
CA VAL A 182 -9.85 9.90 2.11
C VAL A 182 -10.02 11.41 1.95
N ALA A 183 -11.17 11.88 1.47
CA ALA A 183 -11.46 13.30 1.30
C ALA A 183 -11.53 14.05 2.64
N SER A 184 -12.16 13.48 3.67
CA SER A 184 -12.22 14.07 5.01
C SER A 184 -10.85 14.15 5.67
N GLY A 185 -10.02 13.12 5.48
CA GLY A 185 -8.68 13.02 6.03
C GLY A 185 -7.68 14.04 5.46
N GLN A 186 -7.93 14.64 4.30
CA GLN A 186 -7.02 15.64 3.72
C GLN A 186 -6.81 16.85 4.63
N LYS A 187 -7.84 17.23 5.42
CA LYS A 187 -7.76 18.37 6.35
C LYS A 187 -6.76 18.15 7.48
N GLN A 188 -6.44 16.90 7.81
CA GLN A 188 -5.54 16.54 8.92
C GLN A 188 -4.07 16.47 8.50
N LEU A 189 -3.76 16.62 7.21
CA LEU A 189 -2.39 16.60 6.71
C LEU A 189 -1.66 17.89 7.12
N LYS A 190 -0.89 17.81 8.23
CA LYS A 190 0.00 18.90 8.63
C LYS A 190 1.03 19.16 7.52
N PRO A 191 1.32 20.42 7.16
CA PRO A 191 2.43 20.72 6.27
C PRO A 191 3.72 20.22 6.91
N ARG A 192 4.47 19.38 6.18
CA ARG A 192 5.79 18.94 6.65
C ARG A 192 6.68 20.17 6.79
N LYS A 193 7.09 20.47 8.03
CA LYS A 193 8.17 21.43 8.28
C LYS A 193 9.40 20.90 7.54
N ARG A 194 9.93 21.67 6.58
CA ARG A 194 11.14 21.30 5.85
C ARG A 194 12.24 21.11 6.90
N ALA A 195 12.89 19.96 6.93
CA ALA A 195 14.07 19.78 7.76
C ALA A 195 15.08 20.84 7.34
N SER A 196 15.49 21.69 8.29
CA SER A 196 16.51 22.71 8.06
C SER A 196 17.77 22.03 7.49
N PRO A 197 18.42 22.63 6.48
CA PRO A 197 19.66 22.07 5.95
C PRO A 197 20.65 21.92 7.12
N LYS A 198 21.12 20.69 7.37
CA LYS A 198 22.19 20.45 8.34
C LYS A 198 23.39 21.29 7.88
N LYS A 199 23.75 22.32 8.64
CA LYS A 199 25.01 23.06 8.47
C LYS A 199 26.12 22.01 8.44
N LYS A 200 26.74 21.81 7.28
CA LYS A 200 28.04 21.13 7.21
C LYS A 200 29.00 21.98 8.03
N LEU A 201 29.38 21.51 9.22
CA LEU A 201 30.54 22.02 9.93
C LEU A 201 31.74 21.79 9.02
N ARG A 202 32.19 22.88 8.40
CA ARG A 202 33.41 22.94 7.60
C ARG A 202 34.55 22.92 8.60
N ASN A 203 35.12 21.74 8.85
CA ASN A 203 36.43 21.61 9.50
C ASN A 203 37.42 22.33 8.59
N ALA A 204 37.86 23.51 9.01
CA ALA A 204 39.03 24.17 8.48
C ALA A 204 40.19 23.74 9.37
N GLU A 205 41.10 22.96 8.79
CA GLU A 205 42.47 22.81 9.29
C GLU A 205 43.17 24.18 9.31
N SER A 206 43.72 24.52 10.47
CA SER A 206 44.88 25.40 10.68
C SER A 206 45.33 25.09 12.11
N GLY A 207 46.40 24.35 12.38
CA GLY A 207 47.74 24.59 11.88
C GLY A 207 48.50 25.42 12.91
N ALA A 208 49.08 24.78 13.92
CA ALA A 208 50.18 25.31 14.74
C ALA A 208 50.76 24.18 15.61
N LEU A 209 51.92 23.65 15.21
CA LEU A 209 52.79 22.84 16.06
C LEU A 209 53.50 23.79 17.05
N PRO A 210 53.61 23.45 18.34
CA PRO A 210 54.37 24.25 19.29
C PRO A 210 55.88 24.10 19.05
N GLU A 211 56.53 25.24 18.85
CA GLU A 211 57.97 25.46 18.76
C GLU A 211 58.64 25.12 20.11
N ALA A 212 59.72 24.34 20.08
CA ALA A 212 60.46 23.90 21.26
C ALA A 212 61.36 25.02 21.81
N PRO A 213 61.45 25.23 23.14
CA PRO A 213 62.36 26.22 23.71
C PRO A 213 63.81 25.72 23.75
N ALA A 214 64.71 26.55 23.22
CA ALA A 214 66.16 26.44 23.39
C ALA A 214 66.54 26.74 24.85
N ILE A 215 67.31 25.84 25.48
CA ILE A 215 68.01 26.11 26.73
C ILE A 215 69.51 25.95 26.44
N HIS A 216 70.23 27.05 26.65
CA HIS A 216 71.67 27.19 26.51
C HIS A 216 72.43 26.33 27.52
N ALA A 217 73.63 25.89 27.11
CA ALA A 217 74.65 25.27 27.95
C ALA A 217 75.59 26.33 28.57
N ALA A 218 76.33 25.87 29.59
CA ALA A 218 77.39 26.51 30.39
C ALA A 218 76.87 27.39 31.56
N ASP A 219 77.30 27.20 32.81
CA ASP A 219 78.54 26.63 33.39
C ASP A 219 78.20 25.92 34.72
#